data_AF-A0A1Q3CGU4-F1
#
_entry.id   AF-A0A1Q3CGU4-F1
#
_cell.length_a   1.000
_cell.length_b   1.000
_cell.length_c   1.000
_cell.angle_alpha   90.00
_cell.angle_beta   90.00
_cell.angle_gamma   90.00
#
_symmetry.space_group_name_H-M   'P 1'
#
loop_
_entity.id
_entity.type
_entity.pdbx_description
1 polymer ?
#
loop_
_entity_poly.entity_id
_entity_poly.type
_entity_poly.pdbx_seq_one_letter_code
_entity_poly.pdbx_strand_id
1 'polypeptide(L)'
;MLEASEILWKSGFISMALTLEFGSQMTQTIIPPSPSLTIFSPSDHTFALSGQPSLSLLQFHFSPQYFPLQTLKSLPSGTHIPTFFSNHPLIVTTSPSTYKISINGVKINETPIYDNGSLLIFGIDKFLDPSFRFVPEPGIGCVMLVNLEVLMLFLLLSSFWFNVIQ
;
A
#
# COMPACT_ATOMS: atom_id res chain seq x y z
N MET A 1 12.39 -8.37 11.09
CA MET A 1 12.51 -6.93 11.41
C MET A 1 13.96 -6.46 11.38
N LEU A 2 14.90 -7.10 12.09
CA LEU A 2 16.31 -6.68 12.13
C LEU A 2 17.00 -6.62 10.75
N GLU A 3 16.80 -7.63 9.90
CA GLU A 3 17.37 -7.63 8.54
C GLU A 3 16.81 -6.49 7.68
N ALA A 4 15.49 -6.25 7.76
CA ALA A 4 14.83 -5.17 7.05
C ALA A 4 15.32 -3.78 7.51
N SER A 5 15.54 -3.57 8.81
CA SER A 5 16.11 -2.32 9.32
C SER A 5 17.55 -2.11 8.84
N GLU A 6 18.37 -3.17 8.79
CA GLU A 6 19.74 -3.07 8.28
C GLU A 6 19.77 -2.69 6.78
N ILE A 7 18.89 -3.30 5.97
CA ILE A 7 18.78 -3.00 4.54
C ILE A 7 18.28 -1.58 4.30
N LEU A 8 17.28 -1.12 5.06
CA LEU A 8 16.80 0.26 5.00
C LEU A 8 17.91 1.26 5.33
N TRP A 9 18.66 1.01 6.40
CA TRP A 9 19.78 1.85 6.81
C TRP A 9 20.82 1.98 5.70
N LYS A 10 21.26 0.85 5.11
CA LYS A 10 22.20 0.81 3.99
C LYS A 10 21.66 1.49 2.72
N SER A 11 20.34 1.55 2.57
CA SER A 11 19.67 2.16 1.42
C SER A 11 19.36 3.65 1.60
N GLY A 12 19.75 4.27 2.73
CA GLY A 12 19.50 5.69 3.00
C GLY A 12 18.08 6.01 3.50
N PHE A 13 17.44 5.04 4.17
CA PHE A 13 16.13 5.18 4.84
C PHE A 13 16.30 5.00 6.36
N ILE A 14 17.22 5.77 6.94
CA ILE A 14 17.68 5.73 8.33
C ILE A 14 16.52 5.88 9.32
N SER A 15 15.67 6.88 9.12
CA SER A 15 14.59 7.22 10.05
C SER A 15 13.57 6.09 10.13
N MET A 16 13.28 5.45 9.00
CA MET A 16 12.41 4.27 8.99
C MET A 16 13.11 3.04 9.54
N ALA A 17 14.40 2.84 9.28
CA ALA A 17 15.17 1.74 9.88
C ALA A 17 15.10 1.78 11.41
N LEU A 18 15.32 2.95 12.02
CA LEU A 18 15.19 3.16 13.46
C LEU A 18 13.75 2.95 13.95
N THR A 19 12.76 3.36 13.16
CA THR A 19 11.35 3.12 13.47
C THR A 19 11.05 1.61 13.53
N LEU A 20 11.61 0.79 12.63
CA LEU A 20 11.44 -0.67 12.68
C LEU A 20 12.18 -1.30 13.87
N GLU A 21 13.42 -0.86 14.12
CA GLU A 21 14.28 -1.38 15.18
C GLU A 21 13.66 -1.18 16.56
N PHE A 22 13.23 0.06 16.87
CA PHE A 22 12.63 0.39 18.16
C PHE A 22 11.13 0.08 18.21
N GLY A 23 10.41 0.29 17.11
CA GLY A 23 8.96 0.14 17.06
C GLY A 23 8.47 -1.30 17.19
N SER A 24 9.31 -2.28 16.88
CA SER A 24 9.02 -3.71 17.07
C SER A 24 9.34 -4.23 18.47
N GLN A 25 10.17 -3.51 19.24
CA GLN A 25 10.59 -3.90 20.60
C GLN A 25 9.74 -3.26 21.70
N MET A 26 8.97 -2.21 21.38
CA MET A 26 8.20 -1.44 22.37
C MET A 26 6.81 -2.05 22.65
N THR A 27 6.40 -2.01 23.92
CA THR A 27 5.09 -2.51 24.42
C THR A 27 3.88 -1.74 23.89
N GLN A 28 4.06 -0.49 23.44
CA GLN A 28 3.10 0.25 22.60
C GLN A 28 3.61 0.18 21.16
N THR A 29 3.21 -0.88 20.46
CA THR A 29 3.85 -1.31 19.22
C THR A 29 3.48 -0.34 18.11
N ILE A 30 4.47 0.40 17.61
CA ILE A 30 4.36 1.19 16.37
C ILE A 30 3.90 0.27 15.23
N ILE A 31 4.32 -1.00 15.30
CA ILE A 31 3.93 -2.07 14.37
C ILE A 31 3.30 -3.20 15.18
N PRO A 32 1.98 -3.25 15.34
CA PRO A 32 1.30 -4.37 15.95
C PRO A 32 1.68 -5.71 15.28
N PRO A 33 1.69 -6.84 16.00
CA PRO A 33 1.95 -8.14 15.40
C PRO A 33 1.00 -8.43 14.24
N SER A 34 1.56 -8.78 13.09
CA SER A 34 0.80 -9.13 11.88
C SER A 34 1.52 -10.24 11.12
N PRO A 35 0.81 -11.21 10.52
CA PRO A 35 1.42 -12.24 9.68
C PRO A 35 2.01 -11.67 8.39
N SER A 36 1.62 -10.46 8.00
CA SER A 36 2.04 -9.81 6.76
C SER A 36 2.02 -8.30 6.90
N LEU A 37 2.93 -7.62 6.21
CA LEU A 37 3.12 -6.18 6.35
C LEU A 37 3.66 -5.57 5.05
N THR A 38 3.01 -4.49 4.60
CA THR A 38 3.55 -3.59 3.58
C THR A 38 3.84 -2.24 4.20
N ILE A 39 5.06 -1.74 4.00
CA ILE A 39 5.52 -0.46 4.54
C ILE A 39 5.80 0.49 3.38
N PHE A 40 5.23 1.68 3.45
CA PHE A 40 5.51 2.77 2.52
C PHE A 40 6.45 3.77 3.18
N SER A 41 7.75 3.59 3.00
CA SER A 41 8.81 4.32 3.70
C SER A 41 9.12 5.67 3.06
N PRO A 42 8.88 6.81 3.73
CA PRO A 42 9.41 8.10 3.31
C PRO A 42 10.94 8.09 3.34
N SER A 43 11.57 8.88 2.46
CA SER A 43 13.02 9.10 2.50
C SER A 43 13.44 9.92 3.72
N ASP A 44 14.70 9.84 4.14
CA ASP A 44 15.22 10.69 5.22
C ASP A 44 15.14 12.18 4.90
N HIS A 45 15.25 12.56 3.63
CA HIS A 45 15.00 13.93 3.19
C HIS A 45 13.57 14.36 3.50
N THR A 46 12.60 13.48 3.25
CA THR A 46 11.19 13.72 3.58
C THR A 46 10.99 13.85 5.10
N PHE A 47 11.62 13.01 5.91
CA PHE A 47 11.63 13.15 7.38
C PHE A 47 12.20 14.50 7.84
N ALA A 48 13.33 14.93 7.28
CA ALA A 48 13.96 16.20 7.64
C ALA A 48 13.06 17.41 7.33
N LEU A 49 12.29 17.37 6.23
CA LEU A 49 11.35 18.43 5.87
C LEU A 49 10.08 18.45 6.73
N SER A 50 9.61 17.28 7.18
CA SER A 50 8.36 17.15 7.95
C SER A 50 8.56 17.26 9.46
N GLY A 51 9.80 17.13 9.96
CA GLY A 51 10.10 17.09 11.39
C GLY A 51 9.74 15.73 12.02
N GLN A 52 9.56 15.71 13.33
CA GLN A 52 9.25 14.46 14.06
C GLN A 52 7.77 14.07 13.85
N PRO A 53 7.47 12.91 13.22
CA PRO A 53 6.10 12.48 13.01
C PRO A 53 5.45 11.96 14.30
N SER A 54 4.12 12.06 14.39
CA SER A 54 3.36 11.38 15.44
C SER A 54 3.34 9.87 15.21
N LEU A 55 3.04 9.12 16.28
CA LEU A 55 2.83 7.67 16.20
C LEU A 55 1.73 7.29 15.19
N SER A 56 0.61 8.02 15.19
CA SER A 56 -0.51 7.79 14.26
C SER A 56 -0.09 8.00 12.80
N LEU A 57 0.74 9.01 12.53
CA LEU A 57 1.26 9.25 11.19
C LEU A 57 2.17 8.10 10.77
N LEU A 58 3.06 7.62 11.64
CA LEU A 58 3.90 6.45 11.34
C LEU A 58 3.06 5.19 11.07
N GLN A 59 2.04 4.93 11.88
CA GLN A 59 1.13 3.79 11.69
C GLN A 59 0.33 3.86 10.38
N PHE A 60 0.09 5.07 9.87
CA PHE A 60 -0.57 5.28 8.58
C PHE A 60 0.28 4.82 7.38
N HIS A 61 1.61 4.74 7.55
CA HIS A 61 2.53 4.22 6.52
C HIS A 61 2.59 2.68 6.48
N PHE A 62 1.89 2.00 7.39
CA PHE A 62 1.98 0.55 7.58
C PHE A 62 0.64 -0.11 7.27
N SER A 63 0.64 -1.03 6.32
CA SER A 63 -0.53 -1.84 5.98
C SER A 63 -0.39 -3.27 6.52
N PRO A 64 -1.35 -3.79 7.31
CA PRO A 64 -1.29 -5.14 7.88
C PRO A 64 -1.55 -6.27 6.86
N GLN A 65 -1.23 -6.03 5.59
CA GLN A 65 -1.39 -6.97 4.48
C GLN A 65 -0.18 -6.86 3.56
N TYR A 66 0.12 -7.94 2.85
CA TYR A 66 1.22 -8.01 1.89
C TYR A 66 0.70 -7.62 0.48
N PHE A 67 1.22 -6.52 -0.07
CA PHE A 67 0.81 -5.96 -1.35
C PHE A 67 1.97 -5.87 -2.34
N PRO A 68 2.27 -6.96 -3.08
CA PRO A 68 3.24 -6.94 -4.17
C PRO A 68 2.98 -5.81 -5.15
N LEU A 69 4.04 -5.36 -5.80
CA LEU A 69 3.94 -4.29 -6.81
C LEU A 69 2.88 -4.62 -7.88
N GLN A 70 2.86 -5.85 -8.38
CA GLN A 70 1.89 -6.28 -9.40
C GLN A 70 0.45 -6.23 -8.90
N THR A 71 0.23 -6.62 -7.64
CA THR A 71 -1.06 -6.48 -6.98
C THR A 71 -1.46 -5.01 -6.91
N LEU A 72 -0.60 -4.13 -6.41
CA LEU A 72 -0.86 -2.68 -6.37
C LEU A 72 -1.15 -2.07 -7.75
N LYS A 73 -0.45 -2.52 -8.82
CA LYS A 73 -0.71 -2.10 -10.21
C LYS A 73 -2.10 -2.52 -10.70
N SER A 74 -2.56 -3.69 -10.26
CA SER A 74 -3.86 -4.24 -10.68
C SER A 74 -5.06 -3.63 -9.94
N LEU A 75 -4.83 -2.97 -8.80
CA LEU A 75 -5.90 -2.36 -8.03
C LEU A 75 -6.49 -1.13 -8.75
N PRO A 76 -7.82 -1.04 -8.88
CA PRO A 76 -8.46 0.16 -9.41
C PRO A 76 -8.16 1.39 -8.56
N SER A 77 -8.01 2.55 -9.21
CA SER A 77 -7.96 3.83 -8.50
C SER A 77 -9.21 4.03 -7.65
N GLY A 78 -9.02 4.53 -6.42
CA GLY A 78 -10.05 4.63 -5.40
C GLY A 78 -10.14 3.42 -4.46
N THR A 79 -9.37 2.35 -4.70
CA THR A 79 -9.35 1.18 -3.80
C THR A 79 -8.77 1.56 -2.44
N HIS A 80 -9.42 1.11 -1.36
CA HIS A 80 -8.97 1.32 0.01
C HIS A 80 -8.03 0.20 0.48
N ILE A 81 -6.88 0.58 1.02
CA ILE A 81 -5.88 -0.30 1.62
C ILE A 81 -5.87 -0.02 3.13
N PRO A 82 -6.04 -1.03 4.00
CA PRO A 82 -6.05 -0.81 5.44
C PRO A 82 -4.68 -0.36 5.95
N THR A 83 -4.66 0.37 7.07
CA THR A 83 -3.45 0.76 7.79
C THR A 83 -3.53 0.38 9.26
N PHE A 84 -2.42 0.49 10.00
CA PHE A 84 -2.46 0.42 11.45
C PHE A 84 -3.04 1.68 12.11
N PHE A 85 -3.25 2.76 11.36
CA PHE A 85 -4.01 3.91 11.85
C PHE A 85 -5.51 3.67 11.62
N SER A 86 -6.19 3.19 12.67
CA SER A 86 -7.61 2.80 12.64
C SER A 86 -8.51 3.82 11.94
N ASN A 87 -9.41 3.35 11.08
CA ASN A 87 -10.36 4.15 10.29
C ASN A 87 -9.73 5.11 9.26
N HIS A 88 -8.43 5.00 9.00
CA HIS A 88 -7.74 5.79 8.00
C HIS A 88 -7.11 4.85 6.96
N PRO A 89 -7.86 4.44 5.93
CA PRO A 89 -7.30 3.66 4.84
C PRO A 89 -6.43 4.54 3.94
N LEU A 90 -5.43 3.91 3.32
CA LEU A 90 -4.77 4.43 2.14
C LEU A 90 -5.67 4.25 0.92
N ILE A 91 -5.51 5.10 -0.08
CA ILE A 91 -6.30 5.09 -1.31
C ILE A 91 -5.36 4.92 -2.48
N VAL A 92 -5.59 3.89 -3.30
CA VAL A 92 -4.87 3.71 -4.56
C VAL A 92 -5.25 4.85 -5.50
N THR A 93 -4.24 5.53 -6.03
CA THR A 93 -4.41 6.71 -6.91
C THR A 93 -3.66 6.56 -8.24
N THR A 94 -3.21 5.33 -8.54
CA THR A 94 -2.50 4.98 -9.77
C THR A 94 -3.28 5.50 -10.97
N SER A 95 -2.62 6.33 -11.78
CA SER A 95 -3.22 6.85 -12.99
C SER A 95 -3.12 5.80 -14.12
N PRO A 96 -4.25 5.48 -14.79
CA PRO A 96 -4.24 4.53 -15.90
C PRO A 96 -3.45 5.02 -17.11
N SER A 97 -3.19 6.33 -17.22
CA SER A 97 -2.46 6.92 -18.36
C SER A 97 -0.95 6.91 -18.19
N THR A 98 -0.44 6.87 -16.96
CA THR A 98 1.01 6.99 -16.71
C THR A 98 1.68 5.68 -16.32
N TYR A 99 0.89 4.65 -16.00
CA TYR A 99 1.34 3.35 -15.44
C TYR A 99 2.20 3.45 -14.16
N LYS A 100 2.38 4.66 -13.62
CA LYS A 100 3.11 4.92 -12.38
C LYS A 100 2.17 4.72 -11.20
N ILE A 101 2.57 3.86 -10.27
CA ILE A 101 1.78 3.58 -9.08
C ILE A 101 1.86 4.74 -8.13
N SER A 102 0.70 5.11 -7.58
CA SER A 102 0.62 6.07 -6.49
C SER A 102 -0.45 5.67 -5.47
N ILE A 103 -0.20 6.03 -4.21
CA ILE A 103 -1.13 5.89 -3.09
C ILE A 103 -1.25 7.25 -2.42
N ASN A 104 -2.48 7.69 -2.13
CA ASN A 104 -2.79 9.03 -1.63
C ASN A 104 -2.14 10.17 -2.45
N GLY A 105 -2.04 9.99 -3.78
CA GLY A 105 -1.37 10.93 -4.67
C GLY A 105 0.16 10.95 -4.54
N VAL A 106 0.75 10.10 -3.71
CA VAL A 106 2.20 9.96 -3.54
C VAL A 106 2.70 8.80 -4.39
N LYS A 107 3.72 9.05 -5.20
CA LYS A 107 4.34 8.03 -6.05
C LYS A 107 5.09 6.99 -5.20
N ILE A 108 4.99 5.73 -5.63
CA ILE A 108 5.71 4.60 -5.05
C ILE A 108 6.89 4.23 -5.95
N ASN A 109 8.04 3.92 -5.35
CA ASN A 109 9.16 3.35 -6.07
C ASN A 109 8.84 1.92 -6.54
N GLU A 110 9.01 1.66 -7.83
CA GLU A 110 8.65 0.36 -8.41
C GLU A 110 9.58 -0.79 -8.01
N THR A 111 10.77 -0.47 -7.51
CA THR A 111 11.67 -1.45 -6.92
C THR A 111 11.52 -1.40 -5.40
N PRO A 112 11.08 -2.49 -4.75
CA PRO A 112 11.04 -2.54 -3.30
C PRO A 112 12.45 -2.46 -2.73
N ILE A 113 12.57 -1.82 -1.56
CA ILE A 113 13.82 -1.73 -0.80
C ILE A 113 14.10 -3.07 -0.12
N TYR A 114 13.05 -3.74 0.33
CA TYR A 114 13.10 -5.02 1.02
C TYR A 114 11.86 -5.84 0.69
N ASP A 115 12.05 -7.14 0.46
CA ASP A 115 10.99 -8.12 0.28
C ASP A 115 11.47 -9.50 0.76
N ASN A 116 10.73 -10.11 1.69
CA ASN A 116 10.95 -11.49 2.09
C ASN A 116 9.68 -12.37 2.02
N GLY A 117 8.68 -11.96 1.23
CA GLY A 117 7.42 -12.69 1.05
C GLY A 117 6.39 -12.53 2.18
N SER A 118 6.74 -11.84 3.28
CA SER A 118 5.80 -11.50 4.37
C SER A 118 5.88 -10.03 4.79
N LEU A 119 7.07 -9.43 4.66
CA LEU A 119 7.34 -8.00 4.84
C LEU A 119 7.84 -7.44 3.52
N LEU A 120 7.15 -6.40 3.05
CA LEU A 120 7.47 -5.67 1.84
C LEU A 120 7.64 -4.18 2.16
N ILE A 121 8.72 -3.57 1.68
CA ILE A 121 9.00 -2.16 1.94
C ILE A 121 9.26 -1.43 0.63
N PHE A 122 8.43 -0.43 0.35
CA PHE A 122 8.62 0.49 -0.77
C PHE A 122 9.11 1.85 -0.30
N GLY A 123 9.94 2.51 -1.10
CA GLY A 123 10.24 3.93 -0.93
C GLY A 123 9.11 4.80 -1.51
N ILE A 124 8.83 5.93 -0.87
CA ILE A 124 7.88 6.94 -1.36
C ILE A 124 8.47 8.36 -1.25
N ASP A 125 8.01 9.26 -2.13
CA ASP A 125 8.58 10.60 -2.28
C ASP A 125 8.18 11.58 -1.14
N LYS A 126 7.02 11.35 -0.50
CA LYS A 126 6.42 12.24 0.51
C LYS A 126 5.75 11.44 1.63
N PHE A 127 5.50 12.07 2.78
CA PHE A 127 4.61 11.50 3.78
C PHE A 127 3.21 11.30 3.21
N LEU A 128 2.55 10.22 3.63
CA LEU A 128 1.16 9.96 3.29
C LEU A 128 0.30 10.81 4.22
N ASP A 129 -0.65 11.55 3.65
CA ASP A 129 -1.51 12.46 4.40
C ASP A 129 -2.79 11.72 4.83
N PRO A 130 -3.07 11.58 6.15
CA PRO A 130 -4.32 10.99 6.63
C PRO A 130 -5.57 11.80 6.27
N SER A 131 -5.40 13.08 5.92
CA SER A 131 -6.47 13.95 5.45
C SER A 131 -6.65 13.95 3.92
N PHE A 132 -5.88 13.11 3.21
CA PHE A 132 -5.96 12.97 1.76
C PHE A 132 -7.41 12.69 1.33
N ARG A 133 -7.87 13.44 0.32
CA ARG A 133 -9.19 13.27 -0.28
C ARG A 133 -9.04 12.78 -1.70
N PHE A 134 -9.60 11.62 -1.97
CA PHE A 134 -9.69 11.12 -3.32
C PHE A 134 -10.77 11.90 -4.08
N VAL A 135 -10.36 12.55 -5.16
CA VAL A 135 -11.26 13.17 -6.13
C VAL A 135 -11.17 12.33 -7.40
N PRO A 136 -12.22 11.59 -7.76
CA PRO A 136 -12.26 10.90 -9.05
C PRO A 136 -12.10 11.93 -10.16
N GLU A 137 -11.19 11.67 -11.12
CA GLU A 137 -11.05 12.49 -12.32
C GLU A 137 -12.43 12.65 -12.99
N PRO A 138 -12.93 13.88 -13.19
CA PRO A 138 -14.19 14.10 -13.88
C PRO A 138 -14.01 13.80 -15.38
N GLY A 139 -14.22 12.54 -15.75
CA GLY A 139 -14.53 12.13 -17.12
C GLY A 139 -13.41 11.42 -17.88
N ILE A 140 -13.35 10.09 -17.74
CA ILE A 140 -13.68 9.17 -18.84
C ILE A 140 -14.60 8.11 -18.21
N GLY A 141 -15.82 7.99 -18.74
CA GLY A 141 -16.90 7.26 -18.08
C GLY A 141 -16.57 5.82 -17.68
N CYS A 142 -17.18 5.37 -16.59
CA CYS A 142 -17.68 4.01 -16.41
C CYS A 142 -16.91 2.88 -17.14
N VAL A 143 -15.70 2.58 -16.68
CA VAL A 143 -14.99 1.30 -16.92
C VAL A 143 -13.95 1.25 -15.82
N MET A 144 -14.29 0.84 -14.60
CA MET A 144 -14.25 -0.55 -14.15
C MET A 144 -15.19 -0.72 -12.93
N LEU A 145 -16.48 -0.39 -13.06
CA LEU A 145 -17.45 -1.18 -12.32
C LEU A 145 -17.58 -2.46 -13.14
N VAL A 146 -17.01 -3.55 -12.66
CA VAL A 146 -17.43 -4.88 -13.10
C VAL A 146 -18.94 -4.92 -12.92
N ASN A 147 -19.66 -4.71 -14.03
CA ASN A 147 -21.10 -4.73 -14.05
C ASN A 147 -21.51 -6.09 -13.48
N LEU A 148 -22.32 -6.11 -12.41
CA LEU A 148 -22.74 -7.36 -11.78
C LEU A 148 -23.36 -8.32 -12.81
N GLU A 149 -23.93 -7.78 -13.90
CA GLU A 149 -24.44 -8.54 -15.04
C GLU A 149 -23.35 -9.30 -15.82
N VAL A 150 -22.15 -8.73 -15.98
CA VAL A 150 -21.03 -9.37 -16.68
C VAL A 150 -20.40 -10.46 -15.82
N LEU A 151 -20.25 -10.23 -14.51
CA LEU A 151 -19.79 -11.26 -13.57
C LEU A 151 -20.80 -12.42 -13.49
N MET A 152 -22.11 -12.10 -13.52
CA MET A 152 -23.16 -13.11 -13.56
C MET A 152 -23.16 -13.88 -14.88
N LEU A 153 -22.86 -13.25 -16.02
CA LEU A 153 -22.70 -13.94 -17.31
C LEU A 153 -21.49 -14.90 -17.31
N PHE A 154 -20.35 -14.53 -16.71
CA PHE A 154 -19.21 -15.46 -16.58
C PHE A 154 -19.53 -16.66 -15.69
N LEU A 155 -20.26 -16.45 -14.58
CA LEU A 155 -20.69 -17.54 -13.70
C LEU A 155 -21.75 -18.45 -14.37
N LEU A 156 -22.70 -17.87 -15.13
CA LEU A 156 -23.71 -18.62 -15.87
C LEU A 156 -23.10 -19.44 -17.02
N LEU A 157 -22.11 -18.91 -17.73
CA LEU A 157 -21.40 -19.66 -18.78
C LEU A 157 -20.54 -20.80 -18.22
N SER A 158 -19.93 -20.62 -17.04
CA SER A 158 -19.22 -21.71 -16.35
C SER A 158 -20.16 -22.83 -15.87
N SER A 159 -21.40 -22.48 -15.52
CA SER A 159 -22.46 -23.42 -15.13
C SER A 159 -23.07 -24.15 -16.32
N PHE A 160 -23.05 -23.53 -17.50
CA PHE A 160 -23.55 -24.12 -18.75
C PHE A 160 -22.57 -25.15 -19.33
N TRP A 161 -21.25 -24.92 -19.16
CA TRP A 161 -20.23 -25.90 -19.56
C TRP A 161 -20.20 -27.14 -18.67
N PHE A 162 -20.57 -27.03 -17.38
CA PHE A 162 -20.58 -28.18 -16.47
C PHE A 162 -21.73 -29.18 -16.74
N ASN A 163 -22.81 -28.75 -17.44
CA ASN A 163 -23.96 -29.61 -17.77
C ASN A 163 -23.89 -30.26 -19.16
N VAL A 164 -22.85 -29.99 -19.96
CA VAL A 164 -22.71 -30.54 -21.33
C VAL A 164 -21.70 -31.70 -21.38
N ILE A 165 -21.10 -32.08 -20.24
CA ILE A 165 -20.09 -33.15 -20.15
C ILE A 165 -20.46 -34.24 -19.12
N GLN A 166 -21.75 -34.41 -18.82
CA GLN A 166 -22.31 -35.60 -18.17
C GLN A 166 -23.39 -36.21 -19.07
#